data_AF-A0A060BXU3-F1
#
_entry.id   AF-A0A060BXU3-F1
#
_cell.length_a   1.000
_cell.length_b   1.000
_cell.length_c   1.000
_cell.angle_alpha   90.00
_cell.angle_beta   90.00
_cell.angle_gamma   90.00
#
_symmetry.space_group_name_H-M   'P 1'
#
loop_
_entity.id
_entity.type
_entity.pdbx_description
1 polymer ?
#
loop_
_entity_poly.entity_id
_entity_poly.type
_entity_poly.pdbx_seq_one_letter_code
_entity_poly.pdbx_strand_id
1 'polypeptide(L)'
;MDIVSWRPDVLILVDYPGFNLKIAEYIKQHTSIPVYYYISPKIWAWKEYRIKNIKRDIDELFSILPFEVEFFERHHYHIHYIGNPTVDEVSTYCSECAEPLEHFFRENELQERPVIALLAGSRKQEIKDNLPDMIKAAGTFSDYQLIIAG
;
A
#
# COMPACT_ATOMS: atom_id res chain seq x y z
N MET A 1 20.57 -20.26 -9.94
CA MET A 1 19.29 -19.61 -9.59
C MET A 1 18.48 -19.49 -10.87
N ASP A 2 17.20 -19.82 -10.83
CA ASP A 2 16.36 -20.00 -12.03
C ASP A 2 16.31 -18.76 -12.94
N ILE A 3 16.31 -17.56 -12.36
CA ILE A 3 16.34 -16.31 -13.12
C ILE A 3 17.61 -16.19 -13.98
N VAL A 4 18.77 -16.58 -13.44
CA VAL A 4 20.04 -16.54 -14.16
C VAL A 4 20.06 -17.57 -15.29
N SER A 5 19.47 -18.75 -15.06
CA SER A 5 19.35 -19.79 -16.07
C SER A 5 18.37 -19.39 -17.18
N TRP A 6 17.26 -18.75 -16.82
CA TRP A 6 16.23 -18.29 -17.74
C TRP A 6 16.67 -17.12 -18.60
N ARG A 7 17.54 -16.24 -18.07
CA ARG A 7 18.06 -15.04 -18.73
C ARG A 7 16.95 -14.13 -19.31
N PRO A 8 16.03 -13.64 -18.47
CA PRO A 8 15.02 -12.68 -18.94
C PRO A 8 15.68 -11.38 -19.43
N ASP A 9 15.02 -10.68 -20.34
CA ASP A 9 15.44 -9.36 -20.79
C ASP A 9 15.37 -8.31 -19.67
N VAL A 10 14.41 -8.45 -18.75
CA VAL A 10 14.21 -7.58 -17.58
C VAL A 10 13.62 -8.39 -16.42
N LEU A 11 14.02 -8.08 -15.19
CA LEU A 11 13.40 -8.60 -13.98
C LEU A 11 12.54 -7.52 -13.32
N ILE A 12 11.23 -7.75 -13.19
CA ILE A 12 10.31 -6.85 -12.48
C ILE A 12 9.99 -7.45 -11.11
N LEU A 13 10.38 -6.74 -10.05
CA LEU A 13 10.13 -7.09 -8.66
C LEU A 13 8.89 -6.35 -8.15
N VAL A 14 7.93 -7.06 -7.58
CA VAL A 14 6.65 -6.49 -7.14
C VAL A 14 6.56 -6.53 -5.61
N ASP A 15 6.51 -5.36 -4.98
CA ASP A 15 6.37 -5.17 -3.53
C ASP A 15 7.37 -6.03 -2.72
N TYR A 16 7.07 -6.36 -1.46
CA TYR A 16 7.79 -7.27 -0.58
C TYR A 16 9.32 -7.07 -0.49
N PRO A 17 9.77 -5.89 -0.03
CA PRO A 17 11.19 -5.51 -0.02
C PRO A 17 12.09 -6.39 0.84
N GLY A 18 11.55 -7.13 1.81
CA GLY A 18 12.34 -8.04 2.63
C GLY A 18 12.98 -9.19 1.83
N PHE A 19 12.30 -9.64 0.78
CA PHE A 19 12.77 -10.69 -0.12
C PHE A 19 13.35 -10.09 -1.41
N ASN A 20 12.60 -9.21 -2.07
CA ASN A 20 12.94 -8.74 -3.41
C ASN A 20 14.24 -7.91 -3.47
N LEU A 21 14.58 -7.16 -2.42
CA LEU A 21 15.87 -6.44 -2.41
C LEU A 21 17.08 -7.39 -2.37
N LYS A 22 16.95 -8.58 -1.76
CA LYS A 22 18.02 -9.59 -1.78
C LYS A 22 18.17 -10.22 -3.17
N ILE A 23 17.05 -10.40 -3.86
CA ILE A 23 17.04 -10.88 -5.25
C ILE A 23 17.67 -9.85 -6.18
N ALA A 24 17.31 -8.57 -6.05
CA ALA A 24 17.91 -7.48 -6.81
C ALA A 24 19.43 -7.45 -6.66
N GLU A 25 19.92 -7.44 -5.41
CA GLU A 25 21.36 -7.47 -5.11
C GLU A 25 22.04 -8.68 -5.76
N TYR A 26 21.47 -9.88 -5.62
CA TYR A 26 22.03 -11.08 -6.24
C TYR A 26 22.11 -10.96 -7.76
N ILE A 27 21.04 -10.51 -8.41
CA ILE A 27 20.98 -10.41 -9.88
C ILE A 27 22.00 -9.40 -10.41
N LYS A 28 22.16 -8.26 -9.74
CA LYS A 28 23.12 -7.22 -10.12
C LYS A 28 24.57 -7.64 -9.90
N GLN A 29 24.84 -8.53 -8.94
CA GLN A 29 26.17 -9.09 -8.70
C GLN A 29 26.57 -10.18 -9.72
N HIS A 30 25.60 -10.91 -10.28
CA HIS A 30 25.88 -12.10 -11.10
C HIS A 30 25.54 -11.92 -12.58
N THR A 31 24.81 -10.88 -12.94
CA THR A 31 24.29 -10.68 -14.31
C THR A 31 24.23 -9.20 -14.67
N SER A 32 23.98 -8.93 -15.96
CA SER A 32 23.66 -7.61 -16.48
C SER A 32 22.16 -7.41 -16.72
N ILE A 33 21.31 -8.27 -16.14
CA ILE A 33 19.84 -8.17 -16.31
C ILE A 33 19.37 -6.87 -15.64
N PRO A 34 18.66 -5.98 -16.36
CA PRO A 34 18.00 -4.82 -15.76
C PRO A 34 16.99 -5.25 -14.69
N VAL A 35 17.04 -4.60 -13.53
CA VAL A 35 16.15 -4.87 -12.39
C VAL A 35 15.22 -3.69 -12.18
N TYR A 36 13.93 -3.91 -12.42
CA TYR A 36 12.87 -2.94 -12.22
C TYR A 36 12.10 -3.28 -10.95
N TYR A 37 11.61 -2.27 -10.26
CA TYR A 37 10.89 -2.46 -9.00
C TYR A 37 9.57 -1.70 -9.02
N TYR A 38 8.48 -2.44 -8.82
CA TYR A 38 7.10 -1.96 -8.81
C TYR A 38 6.55 -1.96 -7.39
N ILE A 39 5.89 -0.87 -7.00
CA ILE A 39 5.51 -0.53 -5.62
C ILE A 39 6.76 -0.31 -4.78
N SER A 40 7.18 0.95 -4.73
CA SER A 40 8.38 1.38 -4.04
C SER A 40 8.42 0.90 -2.58
N PRO A 41 9.57 0.38 -2.10
CA PRO A 41 9.75 0.12 -0.68
C PRO A 41 9.58 1.41 0.12
N LYS A 42 8.81 1.36 1.22
CA LYS A 42 8.53 2.50 2.11
C LYS A 42 9.76 2.94 2.94
N ILE A 43 10.87 3.23 2.28
CA ILE A 43 12.16 3.58 2.91
C ILE A 43 12.10 4.94 3.60
N TRP A 44 11.26 5.85 3.10
CA TRP A 44 10.98 7.16 3.69
C TRP A 44 10.52 7.06 5.14
N ALA A 45 9.94 5.92 5.53
CA ALA A 45 9.37 5.79 6.85
C ALA A 45 10.43 5.45 7.92
N TRP A 46 11.57 4.79 7.59
CA TRP A 46 12.45 4.24 8.66
C TRP A 46 13.94 4.04 8.35
N LYS A 47 14.44 4.09 7.10
CA LYS A 47 15.81 3.57 6.78
C LYS A 47 16.50 4.24 5.58
N GLU A 48 16.92 5.50 5.70
CA GLU A 48 17.64 6.23 4.64
C GLU A 48 18.88 5.48 4.09
N TYR A 49 19.60 4.72 4.92
CA TYR A 49 20.77 3.96 4.46
C TYR A 49 20.45 2.99 3.31
N ARG A 50 19.20 2.49 3.21
CA ARG A 50 18.76 1.58 2.16
C ARG A 50 18.70 2.24 0.79
N ILE A 51 18.68 3.57 0.72
CA ILE A 51 18.66 4.26 -0.58
C ILE A 51 19.91 3.98 -1.41
N LYS A 52 21.05 3.76 -0.73
CA LYS A 52 22.30 3.38 -1.40
C LYS A 52 22.15 2.02 -2.08
N ASN A 53 21.49 1.07 -1.43
CA ASN A 53 21.24 -0.25 -2.00
C ASN A 53 20.25 -0.16 -3.16
N ILE A 54 19.18 0.63 -3.03
CA ILE A 54 18.23 0.83 -4.13
C ILE A 54 18.92 1.43 -5.36
N LYS A 55 19.71 2.49 -5.18
CA LYS A 55 20.50 3.09 -6.26
C LYS A 55 21.47 2.12 -6.93
N ARG A 56 22.04 1.19 -6.17
CA ARG A 56 22.99 0.20 -6.67
C ARG A 56 22.28 -0.94 -7.39
N ASP A 57 21.14 -1.37 -6.85
CA ASP A 57 20.53 -2.65 -7.19
C ASP A 57 19.32 -2.54 -8.12
N ILE A 58 18.69 -1.37 -8.20
CA ILE A 58 17.46 -1.13 -8.95
C ILE A 58 17.73 -0.10 -10.05
N ASP A 59 17.46 -0.51 -11.29
CA ASP A 59 17.65 0.32 -12.47
C ASP A 59 16.48 1.29 -12.68
N GLU A 60 15.24 0.82 -12.49
CA GLU A 60 14.02 1.66 -12.59
C GLU A 60 13.06 1.37 -11.43
N LEU A 61 12.49 2.42 -10.83
CA LEU A 61 11.56 2.32 -9.72
C LEU A 61 10.21 2.95 -10.08
N PHE A 62 9.13 2.20 -9.90
CA PHE A 62 7.75 2.60 -10.19
C PHE A 62 6.97 2.73 -8.88
N SER A 63 6.62 3.96 -8.50
CA SER A 63 5.87 4.29 -7.30
C SER A 63 4.40 4.58 -7.60
N ILE A 64 3.55 4.19 -6.64
CA ILE A 64 2.12 4.47 -6.62
C ILE A 64 1.76 5.64 -5.70
N LEU A 65 2.74 6.26 -5.04
CA LEU A 65 2.53 7.37 -4.10
C LEU A 65 3.25 8.63 -4.63
N PRO A 66 2.52 9.73 -4.91
CA PRO A 66 3.10 10.88 -5.60
C PRO A 66 4.23 11.56 -4.79
N PHE A 67 4.14 11.57 -3.46
CA PHE A 67 5.16 12.17 -2.60
C PHE A 67 6.50 11.42 -2.59
N GLU A 68 6.52 10.15 -3.02
CA GLU A 68 7.77 9.40 -3.08
C GLU A 68 8.71 9.95 -4.15
N VAL A 69 8.18 10.57 -5.21
CA VAL A 69 8.99 11.21 -6.26
C VAL A 69 9.93 12.25 -5.65
N GLU A 70 9.37 13.22 -4.93
CA GLU A 70 10.14 14.25 -4.24
C GLU A 70 11.12 13.67 -3.23
N PHE A 71 10.73 12.58 -2.54
CA PHE A 71 11.62 11.90 -1.62
C PHE A 71 12.88 11.38 -2.32
N PHE A 72 12.74 10.63 -3.42
CA PHE A 72 13.87 10.04 -4.12
C PHE A 72 14.69 11.07 -4.92
N GLU A 73 14.05 12.11 -5.46
CA GLU A 73 14.72 13.20 -6.17
C GLU A 73 15.69 13.97 -5.27
N ARG A 74 15.32 14.22 -4.00
CA ARG A 74 16.23 14.83 -2.99
C ARG A 74 17.49 14.01 -2.76
N HIS A 75 17.41 12.71 -3.02
CA HIS A 75 18.55 11.82 -2.94
C HIS A 75 19.22 11.60 -4.29
N HIS A 76 18.89 12.34 -5.35
CA HIS A 76 19.40 12.17 -6.70
C HIS A 76 19.16 10.76 -7.24
N TYR A 77 17.93 10.26 -7.10
CA TYR A 77 17.45 9.03 -7.73
C TYR A 77 16.14 9.32 -8.43
N HIS A 78 16.10 9.15 -9.75
CA HIS A 78 14.88 9.36 -10.52
C HIS A 78 13.97 8.14 -10.38
N ILE A 79 12.66 8.38 -10.26
CA ILE A 79 11.64 7.34 -10.13
C ILE A 79 10.41 7.73 -10.95
N HIS A 80 9.60 6.74 -11.31
CA HIS A 80 8.37 6.93 -12.07
C HIS A 80 7.16 6.91 -11.13
N TYR A 81 6.35 7.96 -11.14
CA TYR A 81 5.01 7.90 -10.56
C TYR A 81 4.01 7.43 -11.62
N ILE A 82 3.34 6.31 -11.35
CA ILE A 82 2.47 5.62 -12.32
C ILE A 82 1.00 5.65 -11.92
N GLY A 83 0.64 6.39 -10.86
CA GLY A 83 -0.70 6.37 -10.30
C GLY A 83 -0.91 5.26 -9.27
N ASN A 84 -2.04 5.32 -8.57
CA ASN A 84 -2.40 4.34 -7.56
C ASN A 84 -3.59 3.51 -8.06
N PRO A 85 -3.40 2.22 -8.37
CA PRO A 85 -4.48 1.35 -8.85
C PRO A 85 -5.72 1.38 -7.94
N THR A 86 -5.54 1.49 -6.62
CA THR A 86 -6.66 1.54 -5.68
C THR A 86 -7.48 2.82 -5.79
N VAL A 87 -6.87 3.95 -6.18
CA VAL A 87 -7.61 5.20 -6.41
C VAL A 87 -8.53 5.04 -7.63
N ASP A 88 -8.02 4.41 -8.69
CA ASP A 88 -8.79 4.14 -9.89
C ASP A 88 -9.93 3.15 -9.62
N GLU A 89 -9.66 2.07 -8.88
CA GLU A 89 -10.67 1.08 -8.47
C GLU A 89 -11.78 1.71 -7.61
N VAL A 90 -11.43 2.53 -6.62
CA VAL A 90 -12.43 3.22 -5.79
C VAL A 90 -13.24 4.20 -6.62
N SER A 91 -12.61 4.96 -7.52
CA SER A 91 -13.33 5.89 -8.40
C SER A 91 -14.34 5.17 -9.30
N THR A 92 -13.94 4.02 -9.86
CA THR A 92 -14.78 3.16 -10.71
C THR A 92 -15.93 2.57 -9.91
N TYR A 93 -15.65 2.03 -8.72
CA TYR A 93 -16.67 1.51 -7.82
C TYR A 93 -17.70 2.59 -7.46
N CYS A 94 -17.23 3.80 -7.10
CA CYS A 94 -18.12 4.91 -6.76
C CYS A 94 -18.99 5.37 -7.94
N SER A 95 -18.51 5.28 -9.18
CA SER A 95 -19.27 5.70 -10.37
C SER A 95 -20.21 4.62 -10.92
N GLU A 96 -19.84 3.34 -10.80
CA GLU A 96 -20.52 2.24 -11.51
C GLU A 96 -21.28 1.30 -10.57
N CYS A 97 -20.77 1.11 -9.35
CA CYS A 97 -21.21 0.05 -8.44
C CYS A 97 -21.67 0.58 -7.07
N ALA A 98 -21.71 1.89 -6.88
CA ALA A 98 -22.12 2.49 -5.62
C ALA A 98 -23.59 2.16 -5.38
N GLU A 99 -23.83 1.21 -4.48
CA GLU A 99 -25.18 0.93 -4.04
C GLU A 99 -25.74 2.12 -3.24
N PRO A 100 -27.04 2.43 -3.39
CA PRO A 100 -27.68 3.46 -2.59
C PRO A 100 -27.47 3.19 -1.10
N LEU A 101 -27.27 4.25 -0.31
CA LEU A 101 -27.00 4.13 1.13
C LEU A 101 -28.14 3.39 1.85
N GLU A 102 -29.36 3.49 1.34
CA GLU A 102 -30.54 2.79 1.84
C GLU A 102 -30.43 1.27 1.68
N HIS A 103 -29.76 0.81 0.61
CA HIS A 103 -29.49 -0.61 0.41
C HIS A 103 -28.54 -1.12 1.49
N PHE A 104 -27.43 -0.42 1.69
CA PHE A 104 -26.46 -0.72 2.74
C PHE A 104 -27.10 -0.72 4.14
N PHE A 105 -27.98 0.23 4.44
CA PHE A 105 -28.70 0.25 5.72
C PHE A 105 -29.61 -0.96 5.89
N ARG A 106 -30.37 -1.32 4.86
CA ARG A 106 -31.26 -2.48 4.92
C ARG A 106 -30.49 -3.79 5.09
N GLU A 107 -29.41 -4.00 4.35
CA GLU A 107 -28.63 -5.24 4.44
C GLU A 107 -27.92 -5.43 5.79
N ASN A 108 -27.56 -4.32 6.44
CA ASN A 108 -26.86 -4.35 7.72
C ASN A 108 -27.78 -4.08 8.92
N GLU A 109 -29.10 -4.10 8.71
CA GLU A 109 -30.12 -3.84 9.74
C GLU A 109 -29.91 -2.50 10.50
N LEU A 110 -29.41 -1.49 9.77
CA LEU A 110 -29.11 -0.16 10.29
C LEU A 110 -30.33 0.78 10.20
N GLN A 111 -30.38 1.76 11.08
CA GLN A 111 -31.41 2.79 11.08
C GLN A 111 -31.05 3.90 10.07
N GLU A 112 -32.02 4.72 9.64
CA GLU A 112 -31.74 5.91 8.83
C GLU A 112 -31.16 7.06 9.67
N ARG A 113 -29.97 6.82 10.24
CA ARG A 113 -29.22 7.83 11.00
C ARG A 113 -27.73 7.75 10.67
N PRO A 114 -26.96 8.83 10.89
CA PRO A 114 -25.55 8.87 10.55
C PRO A 114 -24.75 7.69 11.16
N VAL A 115 -23.82 7.15 10.37
CA VAL A 115 -23.01 5.98 10.73
C VAL A 115 -21.56 6.39 11.01
N ILE A 116 -20.97 5.82 12.07
CA ILE A 116 -19.52 5.86 12.31
C ILE A 116 -18.98 4.45 12.11
N ALA A 117 -18.06 4.27 11.16
CA ALA A 117 -17.34 3.03 10.96
C ALA A 117 -16.06 3.00 11.82
N LEU A 118 -15.91 1.94 12.62
CA LEU A 118 -14.74 1.68 13.44
C LEU A 118 -13.83 0.67 12.73
N LEU A 119 -12.72 1.15 12.17
CA LEU A 119 -11.68 0.33 11.54
C LEU A 119 -10.53 0.11 12.52
N ALA A 120 -10.67 -0.89 13.41
CA ALA A 120 -9.74 -1.12 14.52
C ALA A 120 -8.40 -1.78 14.10
N GLY A 121 -8.18 -1.98 12.81
CA GLY A 121 -7.01 -2.64 12.23
C GLY A 121 -7.35 -4.01 11.64
N SER A 122 -6.42 -4.57 10.85
CA SER A 122 -6.65 -5.84 10.16
C SER A 122 -6.15 -7.04 10.96
N ARG A 123 -5.35 -6.80 12.02
CA ARG A 123 -4.77 -7.85 12.85
C ARG A 123 -5.52 -7.98 14.17
N LYS A 124 -5.66 -9.21 14.66
CA LYS A 124 -6.29 -9.52 15.96
C LYS A 124 -5.75 -8.67 17.12
N GLN A 125 -4.44 -8.43 17.14
CA GLN A 125 -3.80 -7.63 18.18
C GLN A 125 -4.17 -6.15 18.06
N GLU A 126 -4.17 -5.58 16.85
CA GLU A 126 -4.61 -4.20 16.60
C GLU A 126 -6.08 -4.02 17.03
N ILE A 127 -6.94 -4.96 16.68
CA ILE A 127 -8.36 -4.94 17.07
C ILE A 127 -8.49 -4.98 18.60
N LYS A 128 -7.78 -5.89 19.26
CA LYS A 128 -7.83 -6.05 20.72
C LYS A 128 -7.40 -4.77 21.45
N ASP A 129 -6.39 -4.08 20.93
CA ASP A 129 -5.79 -2.92 21.60
C ASP A 129 -6.53 -1.61 21.26
N ASN A 130 -6.98 -1.43 20.02
CA ASN A 130 -7.59 -0.18 19.56
C ASN A 130 -9.11 -0.10 19.79
N LEU A 131 -9.84 -1.20 19.57
CA LEU A 131 -11.30 -1.20 19.56
C LEU A 131 -11.93 -0.68 20.87
N PRO A 132 -11.43 -1.02 22.08
CA PRO A 132 -12.02 -0.52 23.32
C PRO A 132 -11.99 1.01 23.43
N ASP A 133 -10.88 1.64 23.07
CA ASP A 133 -10.73 3.10 23.12
C ASP A 133 -11.53 3.78 22.02
N MET A 134 -11.62 3.17 20.83
CA MET A 134 -12.49 3.64 19.75
C MET A 134 -13.96 3.66 20.14
N ILE A 135 -14.46 2.58 20.78
CA ILE A 135 -15.84 2.51 21.28
C ILE A 135 -16.08 3.59 22.34
N LYS A 136 -15.12 3.79 23.26
CA LYS A 136 -15.21 4.81 24.32
C LYS A 136 -15.30 6.22 23.73
N ALA A 137 -14.47 6.54 22.73
CA ALA A 137 -14.51 7.82 22.05
C ALA A 137 -15.82 8.01 21.27
N ALA A 138 -16.23 6.99 20.50
CA ALA A 138 -17.43 7.03 19.69
C ALA A 138 -18.72 7.07 20.52
N GLY A 139 -18.70 6.54 21.75
CA GLY A 139 -19.84 6.57 22.68
C GLY A 139 -20.29 7.98 23.10
N THR A 140 -19.51 9.01 22.81
CA THR A 140 -19.91 10.42 23.00
C THR A 140 -20.88 10.93 21.93
N PHE A 141 -21.07 10.19 20.83
CA PHE A 141 -21.91 10.56 19.70
C PHE A 141 -23.23 9.77 19.72
N SER A 142 -24.16 10.14 20.60
CA SER A 142 -25.45 9.43 20.78
C SER A 142 -26.34 9.38 19.54
N ASP A 143 -26.20 10.36 18.65
CA ASP A 143 -27.02 10.48 17.44
C ASP A 143 -26.54 9.53 16.32
N TYR A 144 -25.36 8.95 16.47
CA TYR A 144 -24.72 8.09 15.47
C TYR A 144 -24.85 6.60 15.82
N GLN A 145 -24.98 5.76 14.80
CA GLN A 145 -24.86 4.31 14.97
C GLN A 145 -23.44 3.87 14.66
N LEU A 146 -22.90 2.98 15.48
CA LEU A 146 -21.54 2.49 15.34
C LEU A 146 -21.56 1.16 14.59
N ILE A 147 -20.73 1.04 13.56
CA ILE A 147 -20.44 -0.24 12.90
C ILE A 147 -18.97 -0.58 13.07
N ILE A 148 -18.65 -1.85 13.21
CA ILE A 148 -17.26 -2.32 13.17
C ILE A 148 -17.01 -2.77 11.73
N ALA A 149 -16.02 -2.18 11.09
CA ALA A 149 -15.66 -2.46 9.70
C ALA A 149 -14.23 -3.00 9.63
N GLY A 150 -14.03 -4.11 8.92
CA GLY A 150 -12.72 -4.76 8.79
C GLY A 150 -12.80 -6.28 8.72
#